data_AF-A0A535TML8-F1
#
_entry.id   AF-A0A535TML8-F1
#
_cell.length_a   1.000
_cell.length_b   1.000
_cell.length_c   1.000
_cell.angle_alpha   90.00
_cell.angle_beta   90.00
_cell.angle_gamma   90.00
#
_symmetry.space_group_name_H-M   'P 1'
#
loop_
_entity.id
_entity.type
_entity.pdbx_description
1 polymer ?
#
loop_
_entity_poly.entity_id
_entity_poly.type
_entity_poly.pdbx_seq_one_letter_code
_entity_poly.pdbx_strand_id
1 'polypeptide(L)' 'MLQGTPGDVANSAPTYYGTFWFSLALLNAGLAQLHGRRGLNWFLLSILLGPIATLILILQYKKP' A
#
# COMPACT_ATOMS: atom_id res chain seq x y z
N MET A 1 -32.85 -21.65 -11.06
CA MET A 1 -31.40 -21.38 -11.14
C MET A 1 -31.23 -20.15 -12.02
N LEU A 2 -31.22 -18.95 -11.45
CA LEU A 2 -31.05 -17.71 -12.22
C LEU A 2 -29.54 -17.45 -12.35
N GLN A 3 -28.97 -17.82 -13.50
CA GLN A 3 -27.60 -17.44 -13.83
C GLN A 3 -27.58 -15.92 -14.05
N GLY A 4 -26.76 -15.20 -13.27
CA GLY A 4 -26.61 -13.75 -13.38
C GLY A 4 -26.31 -13.35 -14.83
N THR A 5 -26.88 -12.22 -15.25
CA THR A 5 -26.72 -11.74 -16.62
C THR A 5 -25.25 -11.40 -16.88
N PRO A 6 -24.75 -11.50 -18.13
CA PRO A 6 -23.38 -11.12 -18.47
C PRO A 6 -22.98 -9.68 -18.08
N GLY A 7 -23.98 -8.81 -17.86
CA GLY A 7 -23.76 -7.45 -17.33
C GLY A 7 -23.38 -7.39 -15.85
N ASP A 8 -23.74 -8.41 -15.07
CA ASP A 8 -23.46 -8.47 -13.62
C ASP A 8 -21.99 -8.82 -13.35
N VAL A 9 -21.36 -9.63 -14.20
CA VAL A 9 -19.93 -10.00 -14.09
C VAL A 9 -18.99 -8.89 -14.58
N ALA A 10 -19.48 -7.98 -15.44
CA ALA A 10 -18.70 -6.87 -15.95
C ALA A 10 -18.52 -5.75 -14.90
N ASN A 11 -19.42 -5.67 -13.90
CA ASN A 11 -19.45 -4.62 -12.88
C ASN A 11 -19.03 -5.09 -11.49
N SER A 12 -18.72 -6.37 -11.30
CA SER A 12 -18.06 -6.87 -10.08
C SER A 12 -16.57 -6.53 -10.10
N ALA A 13 -16.24 -5.24 -10.35
CA ALA A 13 -14.88 -4.75 -10.23
C ALA A 13 -14.42 -5.06 -8.80
N PRO A 14 -13.48 -5.98 -8.63
CA PRO A 14 -13.11 -6.37 -7.30
C PRO A 14 -12.46 -5.17 -6.62
N THR A 15 -13.03 -4.76 -5.49
CA THR A 15 -12.53 -3.67 -4.65
C THR A 15 -11.26 -4.09 -3.92
N TYR A 16 -10.18 -4.34 -4.67
CA TYR A 16 -8.86 -4.68 -4.14
C TYR A 16 -8.08 -3.44 -3.69
N TYR A 17 -8.59 -2.24 -3.94
CA TYR A 17 -7.90 -0.98 -3.66
C TYR A 17 -7.47 -0.86 -2.19
N GLY A 18 -8.34 -1.20 -1.23
CA GLY A 18 -8.02 -1.12 0.20
C GLY A 18 -6.95 -2.14 0.63
N THR A 19 -7.07 -3.38 0.20
CA THR A 19 -6.11 -4.45 0.51
C THR A 19 -4.75 -4.18 -0.12
N PHE A 20 -4.73 -3.67 -1.35
CA PHE A 20 -3.50 -3.29 -2.05
C PHE A 20 -2.80 -2.12 -1.36
N TRP A 21 -3.56 -1.10 -0.96
CA TRP A 21 -3.05 0.06 -0.23
C TRP A 21 -2.47 -0.31 1.15
N PHE A 22 -3.15 -1.18 1.89
CA PHE A 22 -2.66 -1.69 3.17
C PHE A 22 -1.40 -2.55 3.03
N SER A 23 -1.38 -3.45 2.04
CA SER A 23 -0.23 -4.31 1.76
C SER A 23 1.01 -3.48 1.39
N LEU A 24 0.83 -2.44 0.56
CA LEU A 24 1.86 -1.45 0.24
C LEU A 24 2.39 -0.73 1.49
N ALA A 25 1.49 -0.27 2.37
CA ALA A 25 1.88 0.37 3.61
C ALA A 25 2.70 -0.55 4.53
N LEU A 26 2.35 -1.84 4.59
CA LEU A 26 3.07 -2.85 5.36
C LEU A 26 4.47 -3.12 4.78
N LEU A 27 4.58 -3.22 3.46
CA LEU A 27 5.87 -3.38 2.76
C LEU A 27 6.79 -2.17 3.01
N ASN A 28 6.25 -0.95 2.94
CA ASN A 28 6.99 0.28 3.21
C ASN A 28 7.52 0.33 4.65
N ALA A 29 6.72 -0.14 5.61
CA ALA A 29 7.11 -0.25 7.01
C ALA A 29 8.23 -1.30 7.25
N GLY A 30 8.18 -2.41 6.51
CA GLY A 30 9.22 -3.44 6.52
C GLY A 30 10.55 -2.93 5.96
N LEU A 31 10.51 -2.26 4.79
CA LEU A 31 11.70 -1.64 4.17
C LEU A 31 12.35 -0.61 5.09
N ALA A 32 11.55 0.22 5.76
CA ALA A 32 12.06 1.19 6.73
C ALA A 32 12.76 0.52 7.93
N GLN A 33 12.24 -0.61 8.42
CA GLN A 33 12.86 -1.41 9.48
C GLN A 33 14.20 -2.03 9.06
N LEU A 34 14.29 -2.53 7.82
CA LEU A 34 15.53 -3.11 7.29
C LEU A 34 16.69 -2.10 7.22
N HIS A 35 16.37 -0.80 7.13
CA HIS A 35 17.35 0.30 7.16
C HIS A 35 17.53 0.94 8.56
N GLY A 36 17.08 0.29 9.64
CA GLY A 36 17.25 0.79 11.01
C GLY A 36 16.38 1.99 11.37
N ARG A 37 15.34 2.29 10.59
CA ARG A 37 14.36 3.35 10.90
C ARG A 37 13.12 2.75 11.58
N ARG A 38 12.39 3.58 12.35
CA ARG A 38 11.16 3.16 13.04
C ARG A 38 10.06 2.80 12.05
N GLY A 39 9.94 1.52 11.65
CA GLY A 39 9.00 1.05 10.63
C GLY A 39 7.53 1.36 10.94
N LEU A 40 7.14 1.37 12.22
CA LEU A 40 5.78 1.74 12.63
C LEU A 40 5.44 3.19 12.28
N ASN A 41 6.38 4.13 12.43
CA ASN A 41 6.16 5.51 12.01
C ASN A 41 5.93 5.61 10.50
N TRP A 42 6.66 4.80 9.71
CA TRP A 42 6.53 4.74 8.25
C TRP A 42 5.28 4.00 7.77
N PHE A 43 4.78 3.05 8.57
CA PHE A 43 3.49 2.41 8.38
C PHE A 43 2.35 3.41 8.50
N LEU A 44 2.29 4.15 9.62
CA LEU A 44 1.27 5.19 9.83
C LEU A 44 1.34 6.28 8.75
N LEU A 45 2.56 6.67 8.34
CA LEU A 45 2.76 7.60 7.23
C LEU A 45 2.23 7.06 5.91
N SER A 46 2.46 5.78 5.60
CA SER A 46 2.03 5.13 4.36
C SER A 46 0.53 4.85 4.32
N ILE A 47 -0.12 4.63 5.46
CA ILE A 47 -1.58 4.55 5.53
C ILE A 47 -2.22 5.89 5.13
N LEU A 48 -1.65 7.02 5.58
CA LEU A 48 -2.19 8.36 5.35
C LEU A 48 -1.81 8.96 3.99
N LEU A 49 -0.54 8.84 3.59
CA LEU A 49 0.02 9.44 2.36
C LEU A 49 0.13 8.45 1.19
N GLY A 50 -0.08 7.16 1.43
CA GLY A 50 0.06 6.14 0.40
C GLY A 50 1.49 5.99 -0.12
N PRO A 51 1.67 5.68 -1.42
CA PRO A 51 2.97 5.43 -2.03
C PRO A 51 3.94 6.63 -2.00
N ILE A 52 3.46 7.84 -1.66
CA ILE A 52 4.29 9.04 -1.51
C ILE A 52 5.22 8.92 -0.30
N ALA A 53 4.81 8.21 0.75
CA ALA A 53 5.67 7.97 1.90
C ALA A 53 6.96 7.22 1.50
N THR A 54 6.87 6.27 0.57
CA THR A 54 8.04 5.56 0.01
C THR A 54 8.98 6.47 -0.77
N LEU A 55 8.44 7.42 -1.53
CA LEU A 55 9.25 8.39 -2.26
C LEU A 55 10.04 9.27 -1.29
N ILE A 56 9.43 9.68 -0.18
CA ILE A 56 10.13 10.44 0.86
C ILE A 56 11.18 9.58 1.57
N LEU A 57 10.92 8.28 1.81
CA LEU A 57 11.91 7.35 2.38
C LEU A 57 13.16 7.24 1.49
N ILE A 58 12.96 7.05 0.18
CA ILE A 58 14.02 6.92 -0.82
C ILE A 58 14.77 8.25 -1.01
N LEU A 59 14.07 9.38 -1.08
CA LEU A 59 14.68 10.70 -1.23
C LEU A 59 15.51 11.12 0.00
N GLN A 60 15.18 10.59 1.18
CA GLN A 60 15.92 10.79 2.43
C GLN A 60 17.10 9.82 2.60
N TYR A 61 17.48 9.07 1.56
CA TYR A 61 18.70 8.27 1.57
C TYR A 61 19.92 9.20 1.40
N LYS A 62 20.31 9.89 2.49
CA LYS A 62 21.62 10.53 2.55
C LYS A 62 22.66 9.43 2.75
N LYS A 63 23.60 9.31 1.81
CA LYS A 63 24.84 8.55 2.03
C LYS A 63 25.62 9.23 3.18
N PRO A 64 26.30 8.45 4.04
CA PRO A 64 27.36 9.00 4.88
C PRO A 64 28.47 9.61 4.03
#